data_AF-A0A3B0UNR2-F1
#
_entry.id   AF-A0A3B0UNR2-F1
#
_cell.length_a   1.000
_cell.length_b   1.000
_cell.length_c   1.000
_cell.angle_alpha   90.00
_cell.angle_beta   90.00
_cell.angle_gamma   90.00
#
_symmetry.space_group_name_H-M   'P 1'
#
loop_
_entity.id
_entity.type
_entity.pdbx_description
1 polymer ?
#
loop_
_entity_poly.entity_id
_entity_poly.type
_entity_poly.pdbx_seq_one_letter_code
_entity_poly.pdbx_strand_id
1 'polypeptide(L)'
;MLSPKHQQILLNLVIEENRYQEAIKAINTRSLHHFKAVQPKLEKARIKEGEKYTIEQLRNALGDSDYLNLQRLTDAIVLHVDRTTESLVAMKTQLRKTLLQQYPKGKFIDFDLLKEPPKSIFL
;
A
#
# COMPACT_ATOMS: atom_id res chain seq x y z
N MET A 1 30.08 6.97 18.28
CA MET A 1 28.93 6.04 18.26
C MET A 1 27.64 6.84 18.28
N LEU A 2 26.59 6.41 17.59
CA LEU A 2 25.27 7.04 17.65
C LEU A 2 24.68 6.87 19.07
N SER A 3 23.93 7.87 19.55
CA SER A 3 23.23 7.74 20.83
C SER A 3 22.16 6.64 20.75
N PRO A 4 21.77 6.00 21.87
CA PRO A 4 20.73 4.97 21.88
C PRO A 4 19.41 5.44 21.23
N LYS A 5 19.04 6.72 21.46
CA LYS A 5 17.87 7.34 20.82
C LYS A 5 18.00 7.37 19.29
N HIS A 6 19.17 7.74 18.76
CA HIS A 6 19.39 7.78 17.31
C HIS A 6 19.43 6.37 16.70
N GLN A 7 19.96 5.38 17.41
CA GLN A 7 19.93 3.98 16.98
C GLN A 7 18.48 3.46 16.86
N GLN A 8 17.62 3.77 17.83
CA GLN A 8 16.21 3.37 17.78
C GLN A 8 15.47 4.01 16.58
N ILE A 9 15.76 5.28 16.26
CA ILE A 9 15.16 5.96 15.10
C ILE A 9 15.58 5.27 13.80
N LEU A 10 16.85 4.89 13.66
CA LEU A 10 17.32 4.15 12.48
C LEU A 10 16.66 2.78 12.38
N LEU A 11 16.56 2.05 13.49
CA LEU A 11 15.87 0.75 13.50
C LEU A 11 14.40 0.90 13.10
N ASN A 12 13.71 1.92 13.61
CA ASN A 12 12.32 2.18 13.23
C ASN A 12 12.20 2.51 11.74
N LEU A 13 13.13 3.28 11.16
CA LEU A 13 13.13 3.55 9.71
C LEU A 13 13.27 2.27 8.88
N VAL A 14 14.16 1.35 9.27
CA VAL A 14 14.33 0.05 8.60
C VAL A 14 13.05 -0.79 8.68
N ILE A 15 12.37 -0.77 9.84
CA ILE A 15 11.07 -1.44 10.01
C ILE A 15 10.02 -0.84 9.05
N GLU A 16 9.97 0.48 8.94
CA GLU A 16 9.01 1.15 8.06
C GLU A 16 9.31 0.91 6.57
N GLU A 17 10.59 0.84 6.18
CA GLU A 17 10.98 0.43 4.83
C GLU A 17 10.47 -0.99 4.52
N ASN A 18 10.66 -1.94 5.44
CA ASN A 18 10.15 -3.30 5.26
C ASN A 18 8.61 -3.35 5.11
N ARG A 19 7.88 -2.56 5.91
CA ARG A 19 6.41 -2.46 5.79
C ARG A 19 6.00 -1.91 4.43
N TYR A 20 6.67 -0.87 3.95
CA TYR A 20 6.47 -0.32 2.62
C TYR A 20 6.66 -1.37 1.53
N GLN A 21 7.76 -2.14 1.58
CA GLN A 21 8.02 -3.20 0.61
C GLN A 21 6.92 -4.29 0.63
N GLU A 22 6.46 -4.71 1.80
CA GLU A 22 5.37 -5.70 1.89
C GLU A 22 4.04 -5.16 1.37
N ALA A 23 3.74 -3.87 1.55
CA ALA A 23 2.55 -3.25 0.95
C ALA A 23 2.63 -3.27 -0.58
N ILE A 24 3.78 -2.91 -1.17
CA ILE A 24 4.01 -2.99 -2.62
C ILE A 24 3.89 -4.43 -3.14
N LYS A 25 4.44 -5.40 -2.41
CA LYS A 25 4.34 -6.82 -2.75
C LYS A 25 2.91 -7.33 -2.71
N ALA A 26 2.09 -6.92 -1.74
CA ALA A 26 0.68 -7.26 -1.67
C ALA A 26 -0.08 -6.71 -2.90
N ILE A 27 0.16 -5.45 -3.26
CA ILE A 27 -0.40 -4.81 -4.46
C ILE A 27 -0.03 -5.59 -5.71
N ASN A 28 1.26 -5.86 -5.91
CA ASN A 28 1.76 -6.57 -7.09
C ASN A 28 1.19 -7.98 -7.19
N THR A 29 1.09 -8.69 -6.06
CA THR A 29 0.55 -10.06 -6.02
C THR A 29 -0.91 -10.09 -6.45
N ARG A 30 -1.73 -9.19 -5.91
CA ARG A 30 -3.15 -9.06 -6.29
C ARG A 30 -3.30 -8.67 -7.74
N SER A 31 -2.56 -7.68 -8.22
CA SER A 31 -2.61 -7.21 -9.61
C SER A 31 -2.21 -8.31 -10.58
N LEU A 32 -1.16 -9.07 -10.26
CA LEU A 32 -0.70 -10.19 -11.08
C LEU A 32 -1.74 -11.32 -11.14
N HIS A 33 -2.33 -11.69 -9.98
CA HIS A 33 -3.38 -12.69 -9.94
C HIS A 33 -4.62 -12.24 -10.71
N HIS A 34 -4.99 -10.97 -10.57
CA HIS A 34 -6.11 -10.40 -11.30
C HIS A 34 -5.87 -10.47 -12.82
N PHE A 35 -4.73 -9.98 -13.29
CA PHE A 35 -4.38 -9.97 -14.71
C PHE A 35 -4.28 -11.39 -15.32
N LYS A 36 -3.63 -12.33 -14.62
CA LYS A 36 -3.37 -13.68 -15.16
C LYS A 36 -4.53 -14.65 -15.03
N ALA A 37 -5.33 -14.55 -13.97
CA ALA A 37 -6.33 -15.57 -13.63
C ALA A 37 -7.76 -15.02 -13.63
N VAL A 38 -7.99 -13.87 -12.99
CA VAL A 38 -9.34 -13.33 -12.79
C VAL A 38 -9.89 -12.72 -14.08
N GLN A 39 -9.15 -11.77 -14.67
CA GLN A 39 -9.60 -11.01 -15.84
C GLN A 39 -9.99 -11.92 -17.02
N PRO A 40 -9.19 -12.93 -17.42
CA PRO A 40 -9.57 -13.80 -18.54
C PRO A 40 -10.84 -14.61 -18.26
N LYS A 41 -11.08 -14.98 -16.99
CA LYS A 41 -12.28 -15.73 -16.58
C LYS A 41 -13.53 -14.86 -16.62
N LEU A 42 -13.43 -13.61 -16.16
CA LEU A 42 -14.52 -12.64 -16.26
C LEU A 42 -14.88 -12.36 -17.73
N GLU A 43 -13.87 -12.13 -18.58
CA GLU A 43 -14.06 -11.92 -20.02
C GLU A 43 -14.71 -13.12 -20.70
N LYS A 44 -14.25 -14.33 -20.40
CA LYS A 44 -14.85 -15.57 -20.92
C LYS A 44 -16.31 -15.74 -20.48
N ALA A 45 -16.64 -15.31 -19.27
CA ALA A 45 -18.00 -15.28 -18.74
C ALA A 45 -18.83 -14.09 -19.26
N ARG A 46 -18.26 -13.23 -20.12
CA ARG A 46 -18.87 -12.00 -20.65
C ARG A 46 -19.29 -11.00 -19.57
N ILE A 47 -18.59 -11.02 -18.44
CA ILE A 47 -18.74 -10.03 -17.38
C ILE A 47 -18.01 -8.76 -17.84
N LYS A 48 -18.74 -7.64 -17.89
CA LYS A 48 -18.28 -6.35 -18.38
C LYS A 48 -18.21 -5.33 -17.27
N GLU A 49 -17.34 -4.35 -17.44
CA GLU A 49 -17.27 -3.20 -16.56
C GLU A 49 -18.57 -2.38 -16.61
N GLY A 50 -19.00 -1.84 -15.46
CA GLY A 50 -20.17 -0.96 -15.34
C GLY A 50 -21.52 -1.67 -15.24
N GLU A 51 -21.57 -2.98 -15.46
CA GLU A 51 -22.78 -3.79 -15.26
C GLU A 51 -22.91 -4.30 -13.81
N LYS A 52 -24.13 -4.66 -13.41
CA LYS A 52 -24.40 -5.22 -12.08
C LYS A 52 -24.41 -6.74 -12.14
N TYR A 53 -23.64 -7.38 -11.26
CA TYR A 53 -23.60 -8.83 -11.13
C TYR A 53 -23.85 -9.24 -9.68
N THR A 54 -24.50 -10.38 -9.49
CA THR A 54 -24.61 -11.00 -8.16
C THR A 54 -23.29 -11.66 -7.77
N ILE A 55 -23.12 -11.89 -6.46
CA ILE A 55 -21.97 -12.63 -5.94
C ILE A 55 -21.88 -14.04 -6.55
N GLU A 56 -23.02 -14.69 -6.75
CA GLU A 56 -23.10 -16.03 -7.34
C GLU A 56 -22.63 -16.04 -8.80
N GLN A 57 -23.01 -15.02 -9.58
CA GLN A 57 -22.53 -14.88 -10.97
C GLN A 57 -21.00 -14.74 -11.02
N LEU A 58 -20.42 -13.94 -10.11
CA LEU A 58 -18.97 -13.77 -10.01
C LEU A 58 -18.27 -15.07 -9.56
N ARG A 59 -18.82 -15.75 -8.56
CA ARG A 59 -18.31 -17.05 -8.10
C ARG A 59 -18.35 -18.11 -9.19
N ASN A 60 -19.45 -18.20 -9.94
CA ASN A 60 -19.58 -19.14 -11.05
C ASN A 60 -18.59 -18.84 -12.19
N ALA A 61 -18.33 -17.56 -12.47
CA ALA A 61 -17.36 -17.16 -13.50
C ALA A 61 -15.92 -17.47 -13.09
N LEU A 62 -15.55 -17.20 -11.84
CA LEU A 62 -14.17 -17.32 -11.36
C LEU A 62 -13.82 -18.73 -10.85
N GLY A 63 -14.79 -19.43 -10.29
CA GLY A 63 -14.60 -20.58 -9.41
C GLY A 63 -14.23 -20.16 -7.98
N ASP A 64 -14.55 -21.03 -7.01
CA ASP A 64 -14.42 -20.72 -5.58
C ASP A 64 -12.99 -20.33 -5.16
N SER A 65 -11.99 -21.02 -5.70
CA SER A 65 -10.58 -20.76 -5.35
C SER A 65 -10.16 -19.33 -5.70
N ASP A 66 -10.37 -18.91 -6.95
CA ASP A 66 -9.93 -17.59 -7.41
C ASP A 66 -10.81 -16.47 -6.82
N TYR A 67 -12.09 -16.74 -6.59
CA TYR A 67 -12.96 -15.81 -5.88
C TYR A 67 -12.46 -15.53 -4.46
N LEU A 68 -12.21 -16.59 -3.67
CA LEU A 68 -11.70 -16.45 -2.30
C LEU A 68 -10.30 -15.86 -2.27
N ASN A 69 -9.44 -16.23 -3.22
CA ASN A 69 -8.09 -15.69 -3.31
C ASN A 69 -8.09 -14.19 -3.65
N LEU A 70 -8.92 -13.76 -4.61
CA LEU A 70 -9.08 -12.34 -4.94
C LEU A 70 -9.56 -11.52 -3.74
N GLN A 71 -10.51 -12.05 -2.96
CA GLN A 71 -10.98 -11.41 -1.74
C GLN A 71 -9.82 -11.27 -0.73
N ARG A 72 -9.13 -12.36 -0.40
CA ARG A 72 -8.00 -12.35 0.56
C ARG A 72 -6.88 -11.41 0.14
N LEU A 73 -6.52 -11.40 -1.14
CA LEU A 73 -5.49 -10.52 -1.66
C LEU A 73 -5.91 -9.05 -1.60
N THR A 74 -7.20 -8.76 -1.79
CA THR A 74 -7.74 -7.40 -1.65
C THR A 74 -7.72 -6.96 -0.19
N ASP A 75 -8.16 -7.82 0.74
CA ASP A 75 -8.10 -7.56 2.19
C ASP A 75 -6.66 -7.31 2.66
N ALA A 76 -5.70 -8.09 2.15
CA ALA A 76 -4.28 -7.91 2.44
C ALA A 76 -3.75 -6.56 1.97
N ILE A 77 -4.15 -6.08 0.78
CA ILE A 77 -3.78 -4.74 0.31
C ILE A 77 -4.30 -3.68 1.25
N VAL A 78 -5.61 -3.71 1.57
CA VAL A 78 -6.23 -2.72 2.45
C VAL A 78 -5.47 -2.68 3.78
N LEU A 79 -5.25 -3.84 4.39
CA LEU A 79 -4.53 -3.96 5.65
C LEU A 79 -3.11 -3.38 5.59
N HIS A 80 -2.33 -3.73 4.56
CA HIS A 80 -0.94 -3.32 4.47
C HIS A 80 -0.80 -1.86 4.06
N VAL A 81 -1.61 -1.36 3.14
CA VAL A 81 -1.55 0.03 2.67
C VAL A 81 -2.00 0.99 3.75
N ASP A 82 -3.12 0.73 4.43
CA ASP A 82 -3.65 1.62 5.46
C ASP A 82 -2.64 1.74 6.61
N ARG A 83 -2.20 0.59 7.16
CA ARG A 83 -1.25 0.55 8.27
C ARG A 83 0.09 1.19 7.93
N THR A 84 0.61 0.93 6.73
CA THR A 84 1.90 1.47 6.29
C THR A 84 1.82 2.98 6.08
N THR A 85 0.72 3.47 5.51
CA THR A 85 0.53 4.91 5.29
C THR A 85 0.52 5.65 6.63
N GLU A 86 -0.28 5.17 7.59
CA GLU A 86 -0.35 5.74 8.93
C GLU A 86 1.03 5.72 9.63
N SER A 87 1.74 4.59 9.57
CA SER A 87 3.03 4.45 10.26
C SER A 87 4.15 5.24 9.61
N LEU A 88 4.19 5.37 8.28
CA LEU A 88 5.14 6.22 7.58
C LEU A 88 4.95 7.70 7.92
N VAL A 89 3.70 8.18 8.03
CA VAL A 89 3.40 9.56 8.45
C VAL A 89 3.87 9.83 9.87
N ALA A 90 3.64 8.88 10.78
CA ALA A 90 4.13 8.97 12.16
C ALA A 90 5.67 8.97 12.21
N MET A 91 6.33 8.08 11.46
CA MET A 91 7.79 7.97 11.40
C MET A 91 8.44 9.22 10.79
N LYS A 92 7.86 9.79 9.73
CA LYS A 92 8.27 11.09 9.16
C LYS A 92 8.32 12.17 10.24
N THR A 93 7.24 12.28 11.01
CA THR A 93 7.09 13.28 12.07
C THR A 93 8.14 13.09 13.16
N GLN A 94 8.35 11.84 13.60
CA GLN A 94 9.33 11.49 14.61
C GLN A 94 10.78 11.75 14.13
N LEU A 95 11.10 11.38 12.90
CA LEU A 95 12.41 11.60 12.30
C LEU A 95 12.71 13.10 12.20
N ARG A 96 11.79 13.88 11.62
CA ARG A 96 11.94 15.33 11.48
C ARG A 96 12.15 16.03 12.82
N LYS A 97 11.36 15.67 13.83
CA LYS A 97 11.53 16.19 15.21
C LYS A 97 12.92 15.88 15.75
N THR A 98 13.40 14.65 15.57
CA THR A 98 14.74 14.23 16.04
C THR A 98 15.85 15.00 15.31
N LEU A 99 15.73 15.17 13.99
CA LEU A 99 16.69 15.90 13.17
C LEU A 99 16.77 17.38 13.56
N LEU A 100 15.63 18.05 13.80
CA LEU A 100 15.61 19.45 14.25
C LEU A 100 16.15 19.64 15.67
N GLN A 101 15.97 18.65 16.55
CA GLN A 101 16.59 18.68 17.89
C GLN A 101 18.11 18.59 17.81
N GLN A 102 18.63 17.72 16.94
CA GLN A 102 20.07 17.53 16.77
C GLN A 102 20.71 18.67 15.97
N TYR A 103 19.98 19.23 14.99
CA TYR A 103 20.44 20.28 14.10
C TYR A 103 19.39 21.41 14.04
N PRO A 104 19.34 22.31 15.03
CA PRO A 104 18.31 23.35 15.12
C PRO A 104 18.26 24.32 13.94
N LYS A 105 19.40 24.53 13.27
CA LYS A 105 19.51 25.38 12.06
C LYS A 105 19.40 24.58 10.76
N GLY A 106 19.20 23.26 10.85
CA GLY A 106 19.09 22.37 9.71
C GLY A 106 17.79 22.62 8.94
N LYS A 107 17.89 22.63 7.61
CA LYS A 107 16.72 22.66 6.73
C LYS A 107 16.40 21.22 6.32
N PHE A 108 15.33 20.68 6.88
CA PHE A 108 14.84 19.34 6.51
C PHE A 108 13.56 19.48 5.70
N ILE A 109 13.34 18.54 4.77
CA ILE A 109 12.13 18.51 3.93
C ILE A 109 10.90 18.35 4.82
N ASP A 110 9.86 19.12 4.50
CA ASP A 110 8.52 18.96 5.06
C ASP A 110 7.57 18.55 3.95
N PHE A 111 7.19 17.29 3.92
CA PHE A 111 6.31 16.76 2.87
C PHE A 111 4.87 17.30 3.00
N ASP A 112 4.50 17.94 4.11
CA ASP A 112 3.19 18.60 4.26
C ASP A 112 3.12 19.93 3.46
N LEU A 113 4.23 20.37 2.87
CA LEU A 113 4.28 21.49 1.92
C LEU A 113 3.93 21.06 0.48
N LEU A 114 3.81 19.77 0.20
CA LEU A 114 3.32 19.23 -1.08
C LEU A 114 1.79 19.14 -1.09
N LYS A 115 1.12 20.24 -0.68
CA LYS A 115 -0.35 20.29 -0.48
C LYS A 115 -1.18 20.07 -1.72
N GLU A 116 -0.57 20.10 -2.90
CA GLU A 116 -1.23 19.67 -4.13
C GLU A 116 -0.85 18.21 -4.40
N PRO A 117 -1.75 17.24 -4.18
CA PRO A 117 -1.54 15.92 -4.75
C PRO A 117 -1.32 16.08 -6.25
N PRO A 118 -0.39 15.33 -6.87
CA PRO A 118 -0.24 15.37 -8.32
C PRO A 118 -1.62 15.10 -8.94
N LYS A 119 -2.07 16.01 -9.82
CA LYS A 119 -3.29 15.81 -10.60
C LYS A 119 -3.16 14.43 -11.25
N SER A 120 -4.03 13.51 -10.84
CA SER A 120 -4.16 12.12 -11.27
C SER A 120 -3.12 11.63 -12.30
N ILE A 121 -2.33 10.62 -11.95
CA ILE A 121 -1.54 9.85 -12.94
C ILE A 121 -2.42 8.96 -13.84
N PHE A 122 -3.72 8.89 -13.57
CA PHE A 122 -4.71 8.34 -14.49
C PHE A 122 -5.28 9.50 -15.31
N LEU A 123 -4.71 9.67 -16.51
CA LEU A 123 -5.32 10.35 -17.66
C LEU A 123 -5.84 9.30 -18.62
#